data_AF-A0A7R9P1T0-F1
#
_entry.id   AF-A0A7R9P1T0-F1
#
_cell.length_a   1.000
_cell.length_b   1.000
_cell.length_c   1.000
_cell.angle_alpha   90.00
_cell.angle_beta   90.00
_cell.angle_gamma   90.00
#
_symmetry.space_group_name_H-M   'P 1'
#
loop_
_entity.id
_entity.type
_entity.pdbx_description
1 polymer ?
#
loop_
_entity_poly.entity_id
_entity_poly.type
_entity_poly.pdbx_seq_one_letter_code
_entity_poly.pdbx_strand_id
1 'polypeptide(L)'
;LTCVCIVNQNVNRLSVETRRIVKGHHTRKTAAFVRACAAYCYITIPSITSVFTRLELYLLSGQVALLNQCLGQADACFKAALSLIPELPKTVECDGKPRSSESYLVSYLCHFLSTLLVVPDSPEQGVLYLTRGLLNVLQHYTWEPTSNAKPVVYLHVLDLLSTAAQETYPYHIEKVDSNDSLYGSDPKFIMEINKMCSIIVAEILDHLQYLGKSEQLPKQVF
;
A
#
# COMPACT_ATOMS: atom_id res chain seq x y z
N LEU A 1 -4.83 14.87 20.62
CA LEU A 1 -4.39 14.30 19.32
C LEU A 1 -3.38 13.16 19.51
N THR A 2 -2.27 13.37 20.21
CA THR A 2 -1.27 12.30 20.52
C THR A 2 -1.87 11.07 21.23
N CYS A 3 -2.85 11.26 22.12
CA CYS A 3 -3.51 10.15 22.82
C CYS A 3 -4.21 9.16 21.88
N VAL A 4 -4.84 9.63 20.79
CA VAL A 4 -5.59 8.76 19.88
C VAL A 4 -4.63 7.87 19.07
N CYS A 5 -3.48 8.41 18.68
CA CYS A 5 -2.42 7.63 18.02
C CYS A 5 -1.91 6.51 18.94
N ILE A 6 -1.63 6.83 20.21
CA ILE A 6 -1.16 5.85 21.20
C ILE A 6 -2.20 4.77 21.43
N VAL A 7 -3.48 5.14 21.55
CA VAL A 7 -4.57 4.17 21.73
C VAL A 7 -4.69 3.26 20.50
N ASN A 8 -4.61 3.79 19.28
CA ASN A 8 -4.61 2.98 18.07
C ASN A 8 -3.46 1.96 18.04
N GLN A 9 -2.24 2.40 18.37
CA GLN A 9 -1.08 1.51 18.45
C GLN A 9 -1.26 0.41 19.52
N ASN A 10 -1.81 0.75 20.68
CA ASN A 10 -2.10 -0.22 21.73
C ASN A 10 -3.19 -1.22 21.33
N VAL A 11 -4.23 -0.78 20.61
CA VAL A 11 -5.30 -1.67 20.10
C VAL A 11 -4.77 -2.62 19.03
N ASN A 12 -3.91 -2.13 18.13
CA ASN A 12 -3.20 -2.96 17.17
C ASN A 12 -2.30 -3.99 17.87
N ARG A 13 -1.51 -3.55 18.87
CA ARG A 13 -0.68 -4.44 19.67
C ARG A 13 -1.49 -5.51 20.40
N LEU A 14 -2.65 -5.15 20.96
CA LEU A 14 -3.55 -6.08 21.64
C LEU A 14 -4.11 -7.13 20.68
N SER A 15 -4.39 -6.75 19.43
CA SER A 15 -4.83 -7.69 18.39
C SER A 15 -3.72 -8.68 18.00
N VAL A 16 -2.48 -8.18 17.82
CA VAL A 16 -1.30 -9.04 17.58
C VAL A 16 -1.05 -9.99 18.75
N GLU A 17 -1.16 -9.49 19.98
CA GLU A 17 -0.97 -10.30 21.18
C GLU A 17 -2.08 -11.37 21.33
N THR A 18 -3.32 -11.02 21.00
CA THR A 18 -4.42 -11.98 20.95
C THR A 18 -4.13 -13.09 19.94
N ARG A 19 -3.68 -12.74 18.72
CA ARG A 19 -3.24 -13.71 17.71
C ARG A 19 -2.14 -14.62 18.26
N ARG A 20 -1.15 -14.06 18.96
CA ARG A 20 -0.04 -14.79 19.55
C ARG A 20 -0.51 -15.82 20.58
N ILE A 21 -1.39 -15.42 21.50
CA ILE A 21 -1.96 -16.29 22.54
C ILE A 21 -2.73 -17.46 21.92
N VAL A 22 -3.54 -17.19 20.89
CA VAL A 22 -4.35 -18.22 20.22
C VAL A 22 -3.63 -18.91 19.06
N LYS A 23 -2.35 -18.60 18.81
CA LYS A 23 -1.54 -19.13 17.69
C LYS A 23 -2.26 -19.00 16.33
N GLY A 24 -2.92 -17.86 16.11
CA GLY A 24 -3.74 -17.58 14.93
C GLY A 24 -5.00 -18.46 14.77
N HIS A 25 -5.36 -19.29 15.76
CA HIS A 25 -6.57 -20.09 15.77
C HIS A 25 -7.65 -19.39 16.58
N HIS A 26 -8.34 -18.43 15.95
CA HIS A 26 -9.36 -17.65 16.64
C HIS A 26 -10.63 -18.49 16.89
N THR A 27 -11.08 -18.52 18.14
CA THR A 27 -12.47 -18.86 18.47
C THR A 27 -13.42 -17.77 17.97
N ARG A 28 -14.74 -18.04 17.95
CA ARG A 28 -15.75 -17.02 17.64
C ARG A 28 -15.60 -15.75 18.49
N LYS A 29 -15.29 -15.89 19.78
CA LYS A 29 -15.13 -14.76 20.70
C LYS A 29 -13.88 -13.94 20.37
N THR A 30 -12.74 -14.60 20.20
CA THR A 30 -11.47 -13.90 19.90
C THR A 30 -11.48 -13.30 18.50
N ALA A 31 -12.14 -13.93 17.53
CA ALA A 31 -12.32 -13.38 16.19
C ALA A 31 -13.21 -12.12 16.21
N ALA A 32 -14.31 -12.14 16.96
CA ALA A 32 -15.16 -10.97 17.15
C ALA A 32 -14.41 -9.82 17.84
N PHE A 33 -13.58 -10.14 18.83
CA PHE A 33 -12.74 -9.18 19.53
C PHE A 33 -11.75 -8.47 18.59
N VAL A 34 -10.94 -9.21 17.81
CA VAL A 34 -9.96 -8.58 16.90
C VAL A 34 -10.62 -7.81 15.76
N ARG A 35 -11.81 -8.23 15.30
CA ARG A 35 -12.63 -7.42 14.36
C ARG A 35 -13.10 -6.11 14.98
N ALA A 36 -13.50 -6.14 16.26
CA ALA A 36 -13.89 -4.93 16.97
C ALA A 36 -12.69 -3.98 17.16
N CYS A 37 -11.50 -4.52 17.44
CA CYS A 37 -10.25 -3.75 17.48
C CYS A 37 -9.95 -3.07 16.14
N ALA A 38 -9.99 -3.83 15.03
CA ALA A 38 -9.75 -3.27 13.70
C ALA A 38 -10.80 -2.21 13.32
N ALA A 39 -12.08 -2.45 13.62
CA ALA A 39 -13.15 -1.47 13.41
C ALA A 39 -12.96 -0.20 14.25
N TYR A 40 -12.56 -0.35 15.52
CA TYR A 40 -12.24 0.77 16.39
C TYR A 40 -11.09 1.62 15.81
N CYS A 41 -10.02 0.99 15.34
CA CYS A 41 -8.93 1.69 14.70
C CYS A 41 -9.43 2.46 13.47
N TYR A 42 -10.15 1.78 12.58
CA TYR A 42 -10.70 2.38 11.36
C TYR A 42 -11.55 3.64 11.63
N ILE A 43 -12.47 3.61 12.62
CA ILE A 43 -13.35 4.76 12.90
C ILE A 43 -12.65 5.89 13.66
N THR A 44 -11.55 5.61 14.38
CA THR A 44 -10.85 6.62 15.19
C THR A 44 -9.69 7.29 14.47
N ILE A 45 -9.04 6.63 13.51
CA ILE A 45 -7.96 7.21 12.70
C ILE A 45 -8.36 8.54 12.04
N PRO A 46 -9.58 8.73 11.47
CA PRO A 46 -10.00 10.02 10.91
C PRO A 46 -9.90 11.21 11.88
N SER A 47 -9.97 10.98 13.20
CA SER A 47 -9.87 12.05 14.20
C SER A 47 -8.44 12.60 14.40
N ILE A 48 -7.43 11.98 13.77
CA ILE A 48 -6.04 12.39 13.83
C ILE A 48 -5.77 13.44 12.75
N THR A 49 -5.25 14.60 13.14
CA THR A 49 -4.99 15.73 12.22
C THR A 49 -3.92 15.41 11.17
N SER A 50 -2.82 14.75 11.58
CA SER A 50 -1.70 14.48 10.68
C SER A 50 -2.06 13.44 9.62
N VAL A 51 -2.03 13.83 8.34
CA VAL A 51 -2.23 12.93 7.19
C VAL A 51 -1.18 11.81 7.18
N PHE A 52 0.09 12.15 7.45
CA PHE A 52 1.19 11.18 7.56
C PHE A 52 0.86 10.10 8.59
N THR A 53 0.43 10.51 9.79
CA THR A 53 0.08 9.55 10.85
C THR A 53 -1.15 8.72 10.50
N ARG A 54 -2.14 9.31 9.82
CA ARG A 54 -3.32 8.57 9.35
C ARG A 54 -2.94 7.50 8.31
N LEU A 55 -2.08 7.82 7.34
CA LEU A 55 -1.57 6.86 6.35
C LEU A 55 -0.88 5.68 7.02
N GLU A 56 0.10 5.94 7.88
CA GLU A 56 0.84 4.90 8.61
C GLU A 56 -0.10 4.02 9.45
N LEU A 57 -1.07 4.63 10.15
CA LEU A 57 -2.00 3.88 10.98
C LEU A 57 -3.01 3.07 10.16
N TYR A 58 -3.48 3.54 9.01
CA TYR A 58 -4.33 2.74 8.14
C TYR A 58 -3.57 1.55 7.56
N LEU A 59 -2.34 1.75 7.08
CA LEU A 59 -1.50 0.66 6.59
C LEU A 59 -1.24 -0.39 7.68
N LEU A 60 -0.78 0.05 8.85
CA LEU A 60 -0.50 -0.83 10.00
C LEU A 60 -1.76 -1.57 10.46
N SER A 61 -2.89 -0.87 10.62
CA SER A 61 -4.15 -1.48 11.07
C SER A 61 -4.68 -2.47 10.04
N GLY A 62 -4.51 -2.19 8.74
CA GLY A 62 -4.83 -3.11 7.67
C GLY A 62 -3.96 -4.37 7.70
N GLN A 63 -2.65 -4.23 7.89
CA GLN A 63 -1.73 -5.36 8.06
C GLN A 63 -2.08 -6.21 9.29
N VAL A 64 -2.37 -5.58 10.43
CA VAL A 64 -2.79 -6.28 11.66
C VAL A 64 -4.13 -7.00 11.47
N ALA A 65 -5.08 -6.38 10.76
CA ALA A 65 -6.34 -7.02 10.41
C ALA A 65 -6.11 -8.23 9.50
N LEU A 66 -5.24 -8.11 8.49
CA LEU A 66 -4.88 -9.19 7.58
C LEU A 66 -4.24 -10.37 8.34
N LEU A 67 -3.27 -10.10 9.23
CA LEU A 67 -2.66 -11.09 10.12
C LEU A 67 -3.68 -11.85 10.99
N ASN A 68 -4.82 -11.23 11.31
CA ASN A 68 -5.91 -11.79 12.10
C ASN A 68 -7.06 -12.35 11.24
N GLN A 69 -6.88 -12.51 9.93
CA GLN A 69 -7.91 -13.00 8.99
C GLN A 69 -9.17 -12.11 8.95
N CYS A 70 -9.03 -10.82 9.27
CA CYS A 70 -10.10 -9.82 9.21
C CYS A 70 -10.11 -9.13 7.84
N LEU A 71 -10.32 -9.90 6.77
CA LEU A 71 -10.12 -9.44 5.38
C LEU A 71 -10.93 -8.18 5.03
N GLY A 72 -12.20 -8.12 5.42
CA GLY A 72 -13.04 -6.95 5.16
C GLY A 72 -12.57 -5.68 5.89
N GLN A 73 -12.03 -5.82 7.10
CA GLN A 73 -11.46 -4.68 7.83
C GLN A 73 -10.10 -4.25 7.26
N ALA A 74 -9.30 -5.21 6.79
CA ALA A 74 -8.03 -4.93 6.11
C ALA A 74 -8.27 -4.14 4.82
N ASP A 75 -9.19 -4.63 3.98
CA ASP A 75 -9.61 -3.97 2.74
C ASP A 75 -10.14 -2.54 2.99
N ALA A 76 -10.99 -2.35 4.01
CA ALA A 76 -11.47 -1.02 4.39
C ALA A 76 -10.32 -0.07 4.76
N CYS A 77 -9.35 -0.54 5.56
CA CYS A 77 -8.18 0.27 5.93
C CYS A 77 -7.32 0.62 4.71
N PHE A 78 -7.07 -0.33 3.81
CA PHE A 78 -6.29 -0.08 2.60
C PHE A 78 -7.00 0.89 1.64
N LYS A 79 -8.33 0.76 1.46
CA LYS A 79 -9.13 1.72 0.69
C LYS A 79 -9.07 3.13 1.29
N ALA A 80 -9.16 3.25 2.61
CA ALA A 80 -9.00 4.55 3.29
C ALA A 80 -7.59 5.12 3.11
N ALA A 81 -6.55 4.29 3.22
CA ALA A 81 -5.18 4.70 2.92
C ALA A 81 -5.02 5.21 1.48
N LEU A 82 -5.57 4.50 0.49
CA LEU A 82 -5.56 4.91 -0.92
C LEU A 82 -6.21 6.27 -1.13
N SER A 83 -7.39 6.49 -0.54
CA SER A 83 -8.11 7.77 -0.65
C SER A 83 -7.36 8.94 -0.04
N LEU A 84 -6.43 8.67 0.88
CA LEU A 84 -5.72 9.69 1.65
C LEU A 84 -4.41 10.13 0.98
N ILE A 85 -3.84 9.32 0.07
CA ILE A 85 -2.58 9.63 -0.63
C ILE A 85 -2.62 11.02 -1.32
N PRO A 86 -3.69 11.41 -2.05
CA PRO A 86 -3.78 12.75 -2.65
C PRO A 86 -3.82 13.90 -1.64
N GLU A 87 -4.23 13.64 -0.39
CA GLU A 87 -4.29 14.65 0.67
C GLU A 87 -2.92 14.89 1.34
N LEU A 88 -1.89 14.11 0.99
CA LEU A 88 -0.57 14.25 1.59
C LEU A 88 0.01 15.66 1.29
N PRO A 89 0.38 16.44 2.32
CA PRO A 89 1.04 17.72 2.12
C PRO A 89 2.32 17.54 1.30
N LYS A 90 2.49 18.31 0.23
CA LYS A 90 3.67 18.23 -0.66
C LYS A 90 4.97 18.66 0.02
N THR A 91 4.85 19.53 1.02
CA THR A 91 5.98 19.98 1.82
C THR A 91 5.69 19.82 3.30
N VAL A 92 6.73 19.55 4.06
CA VAL A 92 6.73 19.48 5.52
C VAL A 92 7.79 20.43 6.06
N GLU A 93 7.50 21.05 7.20
CA GLU A 93 8.48 21.88 7.89
C GLU A 93 9.45 20.98 8.66
N CYS A 94 10.74 21.06 8.34
CA CYS A 94 11.81 20.35 9.03
C CYS A 94 12.95 21.34 9.33
N ASP A 95 13.26 21.53 10.61
CA ASP A 95 14.25 22.49 11.09
C ASP A 95 13.99 23.93 10.59
N GLY A 96 12.71 24.34 10.56
CA GLY A 96 12.28 25.65 10.08
C GLY A 96 12.39 25.85 8.56
N LYS A 97 12.69 24.78 7.80
CA LYS A 97 12.77 24.81 6.33
C LYS A 97 11.72 23.89 5.71
N PRO A 98 11.00 24.32 4.67
CA PRO A 98 10.13 23.43 3.92
C PRO A 98 10.99 22.39 3.19
N ARG A 99 10.64 21.11 3.34
CA ARG A 99 11.21 19.99 2.60
C ARG A 99 10.11 19.24 1.88
N SER A 100 10.41 18.69 0.71
CA SER A 100 9.48 17.84 -0.03
C SER A 100 9.13 16.59 0.76
N SER A 101 7.86 16.19 0.74
CA SER A 101 7.36 14.95 1.33
C SER A 101 7.46 13.75 0.40
N GLU A 102 7.94 13.93 -0.85
CA GLU A 102 7.98 12.84 -1.83
C GLU A 102 8.88 11.69 -1.38
N SER A 103 9.97 11.96 -0.66
CA SER A 103 10.83 10.88 -0.10
C SER A 103 10.06 9.97 0.85
N TYR A 104 9.22 10.55 1.71
CA TYR A 104 8.30 9.79 2.56
C TYR A 104 7.27 9.04 1.72
N LEU A 105 6.67 9.71 0.73
CA LEU A 105 5.64 9.08 -0.11
C LEU A 105 6.19 7.85 -0.85
N VAL A 106 7.38 7.95 -1.44
CA VAL A 106 8.05 6.82 -2.11
C VAL A 106 8.23 5.66 -1.14
N SER A 107 8.79 5.91 0.05
CA SER A 107 8.99 4.87 1.07
C SER A 107 7.66 4.23 1.51
N TYR A 108 6.64 5.05 1.76
CA TYR A 108 5.31 4.59 2.13
C TYR A 108 4.70 3.70 1.04
N LEU A 109 4.77 4.12 -0.23
CA LEU A 109 4.25 3.38 -1.37
C LEU A 109 4.97 2.04 -1.57
N CYS A 110 6.29 1.97 -1.35
CA CYS A 110 7.02 0.72 -1.41
C CYS A 110 6.54 -0.29 -0.34
N HIS A 111 6.32 0.19 0.89
CA HIS A 111 5.75 -0.63 1.96
C HIS A 111 4.31 -1.07 1.64
N PHE A 112 3.52 -0.18 1.05
CA PHE A 112 2.15 -0.48 0.69
C PHE A 112 2.09 -1.51 -0.44
N LEU A 113 2.88 -1.36 -1.51
CA LEU A 113 3.02 -2.34 -2.59
C LEU A 113 3.40 -3.71 -2.03
N SER A 114 4.41 -3.78 -1.17
CA SER A 114 4.79 -5.04 -0.51
C SER A 114 3.61 -5.65 0.25
N THR A 115 2.82 -4.84 0.93
CA THR A 115 1.60 -5.34 1.60
C THR A 115 0.59 -5.88 0.58
N LEU A 116 0.32 -5.14 -0.51
CA LEU A 116 -0.67 -5.50 -1.51
C LEU A 116 -0.37 -6.82 -2.23
N LEU A 117 0.90 -7.22 -2.37
CA LEU A 117 1.26 -8.51 -2.98
C LEU A 117 0.56 -9.68 -2.29
N VAL A 118 0.48 -9.66 -0.95
CA VAL A 118 -0.10 -10.75 -0.15
C VAL A 118 -1.57 -10.53 0.22
N VAL A 119 -2.17 -9.43 -0.21
CA VAL A 119 -3.60 -9.17 0.01
C VAL A 119 -4.41 -10.01 -0.98
N PRO A 120 -5.33 -10.87 -0.52
CA PRO A 120 -6.21 -11.62 -1.40
C PRO A 120 -7.16 -10.69 -2.16
N ASP A 121 -7.35 -10.94 -3.44
CA ASP A 121 -8.41 -10.31 -4.21
C ASP A 121 -9.80 -10.79 -3.73
N SER A 122 -10.77 -9.87 -3.77
CA SER A 122 -12.18 -10.20 -3.56
C SER A 122 -12.78 -10.75 -4.86
N PRO A 123 -13.53 -11.88 -4.81
CA PRO A 123 -14.21 -12.45 -5.97
C PRO A 123 -15.13 -11.45 -6.70
N GLU A 124 -15.66 -10.47 -5.98
CA GLU A 124 -16.63 -9.49 -6.49
C GLU A 124 -15.97 -8.29 -7.17
N GLN A 125 -14.71 -7.99 -6.87
CA GLN A 125 -14.04 -6.75 -7.29
C GLN A 125 -13.10 -6.93 -8.50
N GLY A 126 -12.83 -8.18 -8.88
CA GLY A 126 -11.90 -8.53 -9.93
C GLY A 126 -10.45 -8.53 -9.46
N VAL A 127 -9.56 -8.95 -10.36
CA VAL A 127 -8.15 -9.18 -10.03
C VAL A 127 -7.37 -7.88 -9.83
N LEU A 128 -6.42 -7.91 -8.90
CA LEU A 128 -5.52 -6.83 -8.54
C LEU A 128 -6.26 -5.55 -8.17
N TYR A 129 -7.43 -5.64 -7.55
CA TYR A 129 -8.33 -4.50 -7.37
C TYR A 129 -7.68 -3.33 -6.62
N LEU A 130 -7.04 -3.60 -5.47
CA LEU A 130 -6.37 -2.56 -4.68
C LEU A 130 -5.14 -2.00 -5.40
N THR A 131 -4.38 -2.84 -6.11
CA THR A 131 -3.23 -2.41 -6.93
C THR A 131 -3.69 -1.49 -8.06
N ARG A 132 -4.79 -1.82 -8.75
CA ARG A 132 -5.41 -0.96 -9.76
C ARG A 132 -5.91 0.35 -9.15
N GLY A 133 -6.50 0.28 -7.96
CA GLY A 133 -6.89 1.46 -7.18
C GLY A 133 -5.70 2.38 -6.89
N LEU A 134 -4.57 1.81 -6.47
CA LEU A 134 -3.32 2.56 -6.26
C LEU A 134 -2.83 3.22 -7.55
N LEU A 135 -2.75 2.48 -8.65
CA LEU A 135 -2.32 3.05 -9.93
C LEU A 135 -3.22 4.19 -10.39
N ASN A 136 -4.53 4.06 -10.22
CA ASN A 136 -5.47 5.13 -10.51
C ASN A 136 -5.19 6.37 -9.66
N VAL A 137 -4.92 6.22 -8.36
CA VAL A 137 -4.53 7.34 -7.49
C VAL A 137 -3.23 7.99 -7.97
N LEU A 138 -2.20 7.19 -8.28
CA LEU A 138 -0.88 7.69 -8.71
C LEU A 138 -0.91 8.39 -10.07
N GLN A 139 -1.80 7.96 -10.98
CA GLN A 139 -2.00 8.60 -12.28
C GLN A 139 -2.50 10.04 -12.14
N HIS A 140 -3.35 10.29 -11.14
CA HIS A 140 -3.93 11.62 -10.87
C HIS A 140 -3.11 12.41 -9.83
N TYR A 141 -2.06 11.81 -9.25
CA TYR A 141 -1.20 12.48 -8.28
C TYR A 141 -0.32 13.53 -8.96
N THR A 142 -0.22 14.73 -8.37
CA THR A 142 0.60 15.82 -8.90
C THR A 142 2.02 15.77 -8.33
N TRP A 143 2.89 15.04 -9.00
CA TRP A 143 4.33 14.91 -8.72
C TRP A 143 5.10 16.22 -8.95
N GLU A 144 6.26 16.35 -8.29
CA GLU A 144 7.20 17.44 -8.56
C GLU A 144 7.87 17.25 -9.94
N PRO A 145 7.89 18.26 -10.83
CA PRO A 145 8.33 18.10 -12.23
C PRO A 145 9.76 17.57 -12.41
N THR A 146 10.66 17.91 -11.49
CA THR A 146 12.08 17.51 -11.55
C THR A 146 12.40 16.30 -10.67
N SER A 147 11.38 15.68 -10.08
CA SER A 147 11.57 14.57 -9.16
C SER A 147 11.56 13.22 -9.86
N ASN A 148 12.45 12.35 -9.40
CA ASN A 148 12.48 10.95 -9.80
C ASN A 148 11.49 10.08 -9.01
N ALA A 149 10.65 10.66 -8.14
CA ALA A 149 9.73 9.90 -7.29
C ALA A 149 8.72 9.08 -8.11
N LYS A 150 8.08 9.69 -9.13
CA LYS A 150 7.13 8.99 -10.01
C LYS A 150 7.74 7.77 -10.70
N PRO A 151 8.85 7.89 -11.48
CA PRO A 151 9.42 6.72 -12.16
C PRO A 151 9.94 5.67 -11.17
N VAL A 152 10.49 6.06 -10.02
CA VAL A 152 10.93 5.11 -8.97
C VAL A 152 9.76 4.28 -8.44
N VAL A 153 8.62 4.92 -8.14
CA VAL A 153 7.42 4.20 -7.70
C VAL A 153 6.90 3.26 -8.79
N TYR A 154 6.92 3.68 -10.05
CA TYR A 154 6.48 2.86 -11.17
C TYR A 154 7.40 1.65 -11.42
N LEU A 155 8.71 1.78 -11.19
CA LEU A 155 9.62 0.63 -11.18
C LEU A 155 9.24 -0.37 -10.07
N HIS A 156 8.92 0.10 -8.87
CA HIS A 156 8.46 -0.78 -7.79
C HIS A 156 7.08 -1.41 -8.05
N VAL A 157 6.21 -0.75 -8.82
CA VAL A 157 4.99 -1.39 -9.33
C VAL A 157 5.34 -2.53 -10.27
N LEU A 158 6.32 -2.35 -11.17
CA LEU A 158 6.76 -3.43 -12.06
C LEU A 158 7.38 -4.60 -11.27
N ASP A 159 8.15 -4.32 -10.22
CA ASP A 159 8.67 -5.36 -9.31
C ASP A 159 7.52 -6.17 -8.68
N LEU A 160 6.48 -5.49 -8.19
CA LEU A 160 5.29 -6.14 -7.65
C LEU A 160 4.58 -6.97 -8.72
N LEU A 161 4.33 -6.43 -9.90
CA LEU A 161 3.62 -7.13 -10.97
C LEU A 161 4.41 -8.35 -11.48
N SER A 162 5.73 -8.23 -11.57
CA SER A 162 6.61 -9.34 -11.90
C SER A 162 6.57 -10.44 -10.83
N THR A 163 6.54 -10.05 -9.55
CA THR A 163 6.38 -11.00 -8.45
C THR A 163 4.99 -11.63 -8.45
N ALA A 164 3.95 -10.85 -8.75
CA ALA A 164 2.57 -11.30 -8.81
C ALA A 164 2.34 -12.36 -9.90
N ALA A 165 3.18 -12.41 -10.93
CA ALA A 165 3.11 -13.39 -12.02
C ALA A 165 3.74 -14.75 -11.67
N GLN A 166 4.47 -14.85 -10.55
CA GLN A 166 5.12 -16.08 -10.13
C GLN A 166 4.11 -17.09 -9.60
N GLU A 167 4.39 -18.39 -9.77
CA GLU A 167 3.55 -19.48 -9.23
C GLU A 167 3.49 -19.48 -7.69
N THR A 168 4.50 -18.91 -7.03
CA THR A 168 4.58 -18.80 -5.57
C THR A 168 5.27 -17.51 -5.20
N TYR A 169 4.69 -16.76 -4.27
CA TYR A 169 5.24 -15.49 -3.80
C TYR A 169 6.42 -15.69 -2.84
N PRO A 170 7.34 -14.72 -2.75
CA PRO A 170 8.50 -14.80 -1.87
C PRO A 170 8.16 -14.77 -0.38
N TYR A 171 6.96 -14.36 0.00
CA TYR A 171 6.47 -14.36 1.38
C TYR A 171 4.95 -14.44 1.43
N HIS A 172 4.44 -14.91 2.57
CA HIS A 172 3.01 -15.11 2.81
C HIS A 172 2.63 -14.70 4.24
N ILE A 173 1.34 -14.49 4.44
CA ILE A 173 0.76 -14.37 5.77
C ILE A 173 0.12 -15.71 6.11
N GLU A 174 0.56 -16.30 7.23
CA GLU A 174 0.02 -17.56 7.72
C GLU A 174 -1.51 -17.48 7.86
N LYS A 175 -2.23 -18.41 7.19
CA LYS A 175 -3.71 -18.53 7.12
C LYS A 175 -4.41 -17.47 6.27
N VAL A 176 -3.69 -16.81 5.38
CA VAL A 176 -4.27 -15.95 4.34
C VAL A 176 -3.83 -16.50 3.00
N ASP A 177 -4.79 -16.85 2.16
CA ASP A 177 -4.52 -17.32 0.80
C ASP A 177 -4.28 -16.12 -0.11
N SER A 178 -3.01 -15.79 -0.37
CA SER A 178 -2.62 -14.71 -1.28
C SER A 178 -2.90 -15.07 -2.74
N ASN A 179 -2.75 -14.10 -3.65
CA ASN A 179 -3.15 -14.25 -5.05
C ASN A 179 -2.40 -15.35 -5.82
N ASP A 180 -1.20 -15.76 -5.41
CA ASP A 180 -0.54 -16.95 -5.95
C ASP A 180 -1.24 -18.27 -5.57
N SER A 181 -1.87 -18.32 -4.40
CA SER A 181 -2.71 -19.45 -3.99
C SER A 181 -4.08 -19.42 -4.69
N LEU A 182 -4.61 -18.22 -4.97
CA LEU A 182 -5.92 -18.05 -5.62
C LEU A 182 -5.87 -18.25 -7.14
N TYR A 183 -4.81 -17.78 -7.79
CA TYR A 183 -4.68 -17.77 -9.25
C TYR A 183 -3.43 -18.50 -9.74
N GLY A 184 -2.34 -18.53 -8.95
CA GLY A 184 -1.03 -18.97 -9.40
C GLY A 184 -0.62 -18.24 -10.68
N SER A 185 -0.15 -18.98 -11.67
CA SER A 185 0.14 -18.45 -13.01
C SER A 185 -1.02 -18.70 -14.00
N ASP A 186 -2.27 -18.58 -13.56
CA ASP A 186 -3.44 -18.68 -14.44
C ASP A 186 -3.30 -17.72 -15.65
N PRO A 187 -3.48 -18.19 -16.90
CA PRO A 187 -3.27 -17.37 -18.08
C PRO A 187 -4.08 -16.07 -18.13
N LYS A 188 -5.30 -16.04 -17.56
CA LYS A 188 -6.13 -14.82 -17.54
C LYS A 188 -5.59 -13.82 -16.52
N PHE A 189 -5.10 -14.30 -15.38
CA PHE A 189 -4.46 -13.45 -14.39
C PHE A 189 -3.15 -12.85 -14.93
N ILE A 190 -2.30 -13.67 -15.56
CA ILE A 190 -1.08 -13.22 -16.22
C ILE A 190 -1.36 -12.20 -17.33
N MET A 191 -2.44 -12.38 -18.09
CA MET A 191 -2.86 -11.42 -19.11
C MET A 191 -3.20 -10.04 -18.51
N GLU A 192 -3.91 -9.99 -17.38
CA GLU A 192 -4.21 -8.73 -16.68
C GLU A 192 -2.93 -8.08 -16.12
N ILE A 193 -1.99 -8.88 -15.57
CA ILE A 193 -0.68 -8.39 -15.14
C ILE A 193 0.08 -7.76 -16.33
N ASN A 194 0.19 -8.47 -17.46
CA ASN A 194 0.90 -7.99 -18.64
C ASN A 194 0.31 -6.69 -19.19
N LYS A 195 -1.01 -6.56 -19.16
CA LYS A 195 -1.71 -5.32 -19.53
C LYS A 195 -1.31 -4.17 -18.62
N MET A 196 -1.27 -4.38 -17.31
CA MET A 196 -0.82 -3.36 -16.35
C MET A 196 0.66 -3.02 -16.56
N CYS A 197 1.55 -4.01 -16.74
CA CYS A 197 2.96 -3.78 -17.05
C CYS A 197 3.14 -2.89 -18.29
N SER A 198 2.36 -3.14 -19.34
CA SER A 198 2.43 -2.39 -20.60
C SER A 198 2.10 -0.90 -20.40
N ILE A 199 1.08 -0.61 -19.58
CA ILE A 199 0.70 0.77 -19.22
C ILE A 199 1.81 1.45 -18.42
N ILE A 200 2.37 0.77 -17.42
CA ILE A 200 3.42 1.33 -16.55
C ILE A 200 4.73 1.56 -17.31
N VAL A 201 5.12 0.64 -18.19
CA VAL A 201 6.29 0.82 -19.06
C VAL A 201 6.11 2.02 -19.98
N ALA A 202 4.92 2.20 -20.58
CA ALA A 202 4.65 3.36 -21.42
C ALA A 202 4.81 4.68 -20.63
N GLU A 203 4.26 4.76 -19.42
CA GLU A 203 4.42 5.93 -18.55
C GLU A 203 5.88 6.24 -18.18
N ILE A 204 6.69 5.21 -17.90
CA ILE A 204 8.12 5.38 -17.63
C ILE A 204 8.83 5.90 -18.87
N LEU A 205 8.55 5.33 -20.06
CA LEU A 205 9.15 5.76 -21.32
C LEU A 205 8.77 7.20 -21.68
N ASP A 206 7.51 7.60 -21.46
CA ASP A 206 7.05 8.98 -21.68
C ASP A 206 7.79 9.96 -20.74
N HIS A 207 8.01 9.58 -19.48
CA HIS A 207 8.80 10.38 -18.55
C HIS A 207 10.27 10.49 -18.98
N LEU A 208 10.89 9.40 -19.43
CA LEU A 208 12.25 9.42 -19.97
C LEU A 208 12.35 10.30 -21.22
N GLN A 209 11.35 10.27 -22.10
CA GLN A 209 11.30 11.14 -23.28
C GLN A 209 11.19 12.62 -22.88
N TYR A 210 10.40 12.93 -21.85
CA TYR A 210 10.32 14.28 -21.29
C TYR A 210 11.66 14.77 -20.76
N LEU A 211 12.36 13.95 -19.96
CA LEU A 211 13.69 14.27 -19.43
C LEU A 211 14.74 14.44 -20.55
N GLY A 212 14.68 13.62 -21.60
CA GLY A 212 15.59 13.73 -22.74
C GLY A 212 15.38 15.02 -23.56
N LYS A 213 14.15 15.55 -23.60
CA LYS A 213 13.81 16.80 -24.29
C LYS A 213 14.12 18.05 -23.46
N SER A 214 14.15 17.94 -22.13
CA SER A 214 14.28 19.10 -21.24
C SER A 214 15.72 19.57 -20.99
N GLU A 215 16.75 18.92 -21.56
CA GLU A 215 18.19 19.16 -21.28
C GLU A 215 18.52 19.25 -19.76
N GLN A 216 17.68 18.67 -18.89
CA GLN A 216 17.82 18.76 -17.43
C GLN A 216 18.88 17.80 -16.86
N LEU A 217 19.52 16.99 -17.70
CA LEU A 217 20.66 16.18 -17.32
C LEU A 217 21.94 17.02 -17.52
N PRO A 218 22.75 17.26 -16.46
CA PRO A 218 24.11 17.68 -16.68
C PRO A 218 24.75 16.64 -17.60
N LYS A 219 25.32 17.08 -18.73
CA LYS A 219 26.10 16.18 -19.59
C LYS A 219 27.10 15.46 -18.69
N GLN A 220 26.95 14.13 -18.58
CA GLN A 220 27.98 13.32 -17.94
C GLN A 220 29.24 13.51 -18.78
N VAL A 221 30.18 14.29 -18.24
CA VAL A 221 31.51 14.40 -18.81
C VAL A 221 32.20 13.08 -18.42
N PHE A 222 32.32 12.18 -19.40
CA PHE A 222 33.23 11.04 -19.32
C PHE A 222 34.67 11.54 -19.44
#